data_AF-A0A2S0UBV8-F1
#
_entry.id   AF-A0A2S0UBV8-F1
#
_cell.length_a   1.000
_cell.length_b   1.000
_cell.length_c   1.000
_cell.angle_alpha   90.00
_cell.angle_beta   90.00
_cell.angle_gamma   90.00
#
_symmetry.space_group_name_H-M   'P 1'
#
loop_
_entity.id
_entity.type
_entity.pdbx_description
1 polymer ?
#
loop_
_entity_poly.entity_id
_entity_poly.type
_entity_poly.pdbx_seq_one_letter_code
_entity_poly.pdbx_strand_id
1 'polypeptide(L)'
;MKDRYVYPAVFTYADDGISVEFPDLPGAFTSGDNDEEALYMAKDCLSLHLFGMEDDSDDIPEPTRASEIKTGPDQVVVLVEVWMPPVRNQLNNKVEKKAIDIVKLNKLISKYSDYTLEDLHKLKIIYESREEDNKQVGIIIVFIGIPISISLPLVNSMVMKGSVISALASSFLLVFGIGAACFLFSINNMRVIKTRKVIDMLIDKKTPKP
;
A
#
# COMPACT_ATOMS: atom_id res chain seq x y z
N MET A 1 -3.98 21.06 -16.19
CA MET A 1 -2.57 20.68 -15.91
C MET A 1 -2.04 19.84 -17.05
N LYS A 2 -0.73 19.90 -17.29
CA LYS A 2 -0.05 19.16 -18.35
C LYS A 2 0.19 17.71 -17.88
N ASP A 3 0.14 16.73 -18.76
CA ASP A 3 0.35 15.33 -18.34
C ASP A 3 1.83 14.91 -18.32
N ARG A 4 2.68 15.64 -19.03
CA ARG A 4 4.11 15.34 -19.14
C ARG A 4 4.93 16.59 -18.83
N TYR A 5 5.87 16.44 -17.91
CA TYR A 5 6.83 17.48 -17.55
C TYR A 5 8.25 16.99 -17.82
N VAL A 6 9.11 17.91 -18.22
CA VAL A 6 10.54 17.65 -18.44
C VAL A 6 11.28 18.84 -17.83
N TYR A 7 12.04 18.57 -16.77
CA TYR A 7 12.85 19.58 -16.11
C TYR A 7 14.32 19.20 -16.17
N PRO A 8 15.22 20.18 -16.34
CA PRO A 8 16.62 19.95 -16.10
C PRO A 8 16.89 19.77 -14.60
N ALA A 9 17.69 18.76 -14.29
CA ALA A 9 18.23 18.50 -12.97
C ALA A 9 19.74 18.66 -13.02
N VAL A 10 20.33 19.20 -11.95
CA VAL A 10 21.78 19.33 -11.79
C VAL A 10 22.25 18.22 -10.86
N PHE A 11 23.08 17.34 -11.39
CA PHE A 11 23.71 16.24 -10.67
C PHE A 11 25.08 16.70 -10.23
N THR A 12 25.31 16.76 -8.92
CA THR A 12 26.60 17.13 -8.32
C THR A 12 27.27 15.87 -7.78
N TYR A 13 28.43 15.52 -8.32
CA TYR A 13 29.20 14.35 -7.93
C TYR A 13 30.12 14.70 -6.76
N ALA A 14 30.01 13.94 -5.67
CA ALA A 14 30.85 14.06 -4.49
C ALA A 14 31.38 12.68 -4.06
N ASP A 15 32.31 12.66 -3.12
CA ASP A 15 32.92 11.41 -2.63
C ASP A 15 31.91 10.51 -1.89
N ASP A 16 30.83 11.08 -1.37
CA ASP A 16 29.78 10.41 -0.59
C ASP A 16 28.50 10.11 -1.40
N GLY A 17 28.49 10.41 -2.70
CA GLY A 17 27.38 10.10 -3.60
C GLY A 17 27.08 11.22 -4.59
N ILE A 18 25.87 11.19 -5.14
CA ILE A 18 25.40 12.15 -6.13
C ILE A 18 24.20 12.90 -5.57
N SER A 19 24.34 14.21 -5.45
CA SER A 19 23.25 15.10 -5.06
C SER A 19 22.53 15.61 -6.31
N VAL A 20 21.21 15.66 -6.27
CA VAL A 20 20.38 16.11 -7.40
C VAL A 20 19.45 17.23 -6.95
N GLU A 21 19.48 18.32 -7.71
CA GLU A 21 18.61 19.48 -7.50
C GLU A 21 17.95 19.94 -8.80
N PHE A 22 16.79 20.58 -8.69
CA PHE A 22 16.06 21.15 -9.83
C PHE A 22 16.08 22.68 -9.73
N PRO A 23 16.84 23.38 -10.59
CA PRO A 23 17.01 24.84 -10.49
C PRO A 23 15.69 25.62 -10.55
N ASP A 24 14.73 25.13 -11.34
CA ASP A 24 13.43 25.77 -11.52
C ASP A 24 12.41 25.39 -10.44
N LEU A 25 12.69 24.38 -9.61
CA LEU A 25 11.77 23.84 -8.60
C LEU A 25 12.43 23.90 -7.21
N PRO A 26 12.44 25.08 -6.57
CA PRO A 26 13.07 25.23 -5.27
C PRO A 26 12.41 24.32 -4.22
N GLY A 27 13.23 23.51 -3.54
CA GLY A 27 12.75 22.52 -2.57
C GLY A 27 12.69 21.10 -3.11
N ALA A 28 12.86 20.89 -4.42
CA ALA A 28 13.06 19.57 -5.01
C ALA A 28 14.55 19.17 -4.95
N PHE A 29 14.92 18.47 -3.88
CA PHE A 29 16.26 17.95 -3.64
C PHE A 29 16.22 16.46 -3.34
N THR A 30 17.20 15.72 -3.85
CA THR A 30 17.36 14.30 -3.56
C THR A 30 18.81 13.88 -3.78
N SER A 31 19.12 12.62 -3.50
CA SER A 31 20.46 12.06 -3.67
C SER A 31 20.39 10.57 -3.97
N GLY A 32 21.47 10.03 -4.52
CA GLY A 32 21.65 8.58 -4.71
C GLY A 32 23.13 8.22 -4.65
N ASP A 33 23.43 6.95 -4.39
CA ASP A 33 24.82 6.49 -4.21
C ASP A 33 25.55 6.32 -5.56
N ASN A 34 24.80 6.19 -6.65
CA ASN A 34 25.29 6.01 -8.02
C ASN A 34 24.34 6.65 -9.04
N ASP A 35 24.74 6.72 -10.32
CA ASP A 35 23.98 7.39 -11.37
C ASP A 35 22.55 6.84 -11.57
N GLU A 36 22.39 5.52 -11.49
CA GLU A 36 21.09 4.86 -11.70
C GLU A 36 20.13 5.20 -10.55
N GLU A 37 20.61 5.09 -9.32
CA GLU A 37 19.84 5.46 -8.15
C GLU A 37 19.53 6.96 -8.13
N ALA A 38 20.51 7.82 -8.39
CA ALA A 38 20.32 9.26 -8.43
C ALA A 38 19.28 9.66 -9.48
N LEU A 39 19.29 9.03 -10.66
CA LEU A 39 18.27 9.27 -11.69
C LEU A 39 16.88 8.77 -11.29
N TYR A 40 16.81 7.59 -10.66
CA TYR A 40 15.56 7.05 -10.13
C TYR A 40 14.95 7.97 -9.07
N MET A 41 15.77 8.40 -8.11
CA MET A 41 15.39 9.28 -7.02
C MET A 41 15.02 10.67 -7.53
N ALA A 42 15.75 11.21 -8.52
CA ALA A 42 15.40 12.46 -9.19
C ALA A 42 14.01 12.42 -9.82
N LYS A 43 13.67 11.32 -10.50
CA LYS A 43 12.37 11.14 -11.13
C LYS A 43 11.24 11.05 -10.09
N ASP A 44 11.47 10.33 -8.99
CA ASP A 44 10.50 10.23 -7.90
C ASP A 44 10.29 11.60 -7.22
N CYS A 45 11.39 12.28 -6.87
CA CYS A 45 11.40 13.62 -6.30
C CYS A 45 10.63 14.62 -7.16
N LEU A 46 10.93 14.68 -8.47
CA LEU A 46 10.24 15.56 -9.41
C LEU A 46 8.73 15.25 -9.47
N SER A 47 8.38 13.97 -9.51
CA SER A 47 6.98 13.56 -9.58
C SER A 47 6.17 13.92 -8.34
N LEU A 48 6.77 13.78 -7.15
CA LEU A 48 6.15 14.12 -5.88
C LEU A 48 6.04 15.63 -5.71
N HIS A 49 7.08 16.38 -6.08
CA HIS A 49 7.09 17.83 -5.98
C HIS A 49 6.04 18.46 -6.89
N LEU A 50 5.99 18.04 -8.16
CA LEU A 50 4.97 18.49 -9.11
C LEU A 50 3.57 18.11 -8.63
N PHE A 51 3.36 16.90 -8.11
CA PHE A 51 2.07 16.51 -7.55
C PHE A 51 1.66 17.41 -6.37
N GLY A 52 2.58 17.75 -5.48
CA GLY A 52 2.33 18.65 -4.36
C GLY A 52 1.88 20.04 -4.84
N MET A 53 2.61 20.62 -5.80
CA MET A 53 2.22 21.89 -6.41
C MET A 53 0.85 21.81 -7.09
N GLU A 54 0.55 20.71 -7.77
CA GLU A 54 -0.76 20.49 -8.40
C GLU A 54 -1.89 20.40 -7.35
N ASP A 55 -1.67 19.71 -6.23
CA ASP A 55 -2.64 19.55 -5.14
C ASP A 55 -2.89 20.86 -4.39
N ASP A 56 -1.83 21.62 -4.14
CA ASP A 56 -1.87 22.94 -3.49
C ASP A 56 -2.38 24.06 -4.44
N SER A 57 -2.60 23.74 -5.72
CA SER A 57 -3.00 24.69 -6.78
C SER A 57 -1.99 25.82 -7.01
N ASP A 58 -0.71 25.53 -6.80
CA ASP A 58 0.40 26.43 -7.08
C ASP A 58 0.74 26.48 -8.58
N ASP A 59 1.26 27.63 -9.02
CA ASP A 59 1.74 27.79 -10.39
C ASP A 59 3.05 27.03 -10.61
N ILE A 60 3.07 26.11 -11.57
CA ILE A 60 4.26 25.33 -11.93
C ILE A 60 5.13 26.16 -12.89
N PRO A 61 6.39 26.50 -12.52
CA PRO A 61 7.26 27.35 -13.34
C PRO A 61 7.69 26.64 -14.62
N GLU A 62 7.86 27.37 -15.72
CA GLU A 62 8.36 26.77 -16.97
C GLU A 62 9.84 26.34 -16.83
N PRO A 63 10.23 25.17 -17.37
CA PRO A 63 11.59 24.67 -17.26
C PRO A 63 12.58 25.54 -18.04
N THR A 64 13.70 25.88 -17.40
CA THR A 64 14.84 26.52 -18.05
C THR A 64 15.46 25.56 -19.07
N ARG A 65 16.00 26.10 -20.16
CA ARG A 65 16.66 25.25 -21.17
C ARG A 65 17.96 24.70 -20.57
N ALA A 66 18.20 23.39 -20.73
CA ALA A 66 19.41 22.75 -20.21
C ALA A 66 20.73 23.45 -20.66
N SER A 67 20.74 24.05 -21.85
CA SER A 67 21.88 24.81 -22.37
C SER A 67 22.15 26.14 -21.66
N GLU A 68 21.18 26.66 -20.92
CA GLU A 68 21.26 27.95 -20.22
C GLU A 68 21.67 27.79 -18.74
N ILE A 69 21.68 26.55 -18.24
CA ILE A 69 22.08 26.23 -16.87
C ILE A 69 23.60 26.23 -16.79
N LYS A 70 24.13 27.01 -15.86
CA LYS A 70 25.56 27.06 -15.57
C LYS A 70 25.87 26.01 -14.51
N THR A 71 26.82 25.13 -14.82
CA THR A 71 27.29 24.09 -13.91
C THR A 71 28.75 24.31 -13.51
N GLY A 72 29.10 23.83 -12.32
CA GLY A 72 30.48 23.68 -11.86
C GLY A 72 31.23 22.51 -12.51
N PRO A 73 32.50 22.30 -12.14
CA PRO A 73 33.34 21.23 -12.71
C PRO A 73 32.81 19.82 -12.42
N ASP A 74 32.20 19.61 -11.25
CA ASP A 74 31.68 18.31 -10.80
C ASP A 74 30.16 18.19 -10.97
N GLN A 75 29.60 19.00 -11.89
CA GLN A 75 28.17 19.10 -12.09
C GLN A 75 27.75 18.80 -13.53
N VAL A 76 26.70 18.00 -13.67
CA VAL A 76 26.14 17.60 -14.97
C VAL A 76 24.66 17.92 -15.01
N VAL A 77 24.20 18.49 -16.13
CA VAL A 77 22.76 18.71 -16.37
C VAL A 77 22.15 17.48 -17.01
N VAL A 78 21.10 16.95 -16.40
CA VAL A 78 20.34 15.78 -16.87
C VAL A 78 18.88 16.18 -17.02
N LEU A 79 18.28 15.90 -18.18
CA LEU A 79 16.84 16.12 -18.38
C LEU A 79 16.05 14.97 -17.79
N VAL A 80 15.17 15.28 -16.83
CA VAL A 80 14.32 14.31 -16.15
C VAL A 80 12.88 14.49 -16.61
N GLU A 81 12.30 13.42 -17.14
CA GLU A 81 10.92 13.37 -17.59
C GLU A 81 10.02 12.67 -16.56
N VAL A 82 8.85 13.27 -16.31
CA VAL A 82 7.77 12.65 -15.55
C VAL A 82 6.47 12.63 -16.34
N TRP A 83 5.81 11.46 -16.32
CA TRP A 83 4.44 11.25 -16.79
C TRP A 83 3.49 11.24 -15.59
N MET A 84 2.68 12.28 -15.46
CA MET A 84 1.88 12.55 -14.26
C MET A 84 0.59 11.72 -14.11
N PRO A 85 -0.13 11.30 -15.15
CA PRO A 85 -1.35 10.50 -14.99
C PRO A 85 -1.23 9.28 -14.05
N PRO A 86 -0.19 8.42 -14.14
CA PRO A 86 -0.02 7.33 -13.19
C PRO A 86 0.33 7.83 -11.78
N VAL A 87 1.11 8.89 -11.65
CA VAL A 87 1.52 9.50 -10.36
C VAL A 87 0.28 10.01 -9.63
N ARG A 88 -0.54 10.83 -10.30
CA ARG A 88 -1.82 11.34 -9.78
C ARG A 88 -2.73 10.21 -9.34
N ASN A 89 -2.90 9.19 -10.19
CA ASN A 89 -3.73 8.05 -9.85
C ASN A 89 -3.21 7.31 -8.63
N GLN A 90 -1.90 7.06 -8.52
CA GLN A 90 -1.33 6.33 -7.39
C GLN A 90 -1.45 7.10 -6.08
N LEU A 91 -1.17 8.40 -6.09
CA LEU A 91 -1.19 9.25 -4.91
C LEU A 91 -2.61 9.53 -4.45
N ASN A 92 -3.53 9.89 -5.36
CA ASN A 92 -4.95 10.07 -5.04
C ASN A 92 -5.56 8.77 -4.48
N ASN A 93 -5.28 7.62 -5.10
CA ASN A 93 -5.77 6.34 -4.58
C ASN A 93 -5.21 6.01 -3.18
N LYS A 94 -3.95 6.36 -2.88
CA LYS A 94 -3.39 6.17 -1.54
C LYS A 94 -4.08 7.08 -0.51
N VAL A 95 -4.34 8.34 -0.87
CA VAL A 95 -5.06 9.31 -0.03
C VAL A 95 -6.51 8.84 0.21
N GLU A 96 -7.24 8.48 -0.84
CA GLU A 96 -8.61 7.97 -0.76
C GLU A 96 -8.69 6.69 0.09
N LYS A 97 -7.78 5.74 -0.10
CA LYS A 97 -7.73 4.51 0.72
C LYS A 97 -7.51 4.83 2.19
N LYS A 98 -6.55 5.71 2.52
CA LYS A 98 -6.32 6.16 3.90
C LYS A 98 -7.55 6.88 4.47
N ALA A 99 -8.19 7.75 3.69
CA ALA A 99 -9.40 8.46 4.10
C ALA A 99 -10.56 7.49 4.39
N ILE A 100 -10.81 6.52 3.52
CA ILE A 100 -11.82 5.47 3.72
C ILE A 100 -11.51 4.64 4.98
N ASP A 101 -10.25 4.32 5.22
CA ASP A 101 -9.84 3.59 6.43
C ASP A 101 -10.04 4.42 7.70
N ILE A 102 -9.75 5.72 7.68
CA ILE A 102 -10.02 6.65 8.79
C ILE A 102 -11.53 6.77 9.03
N VAL A 103 -12.35 6.93 7.99
CA VAL A 103 -13.81 6.99 8.11
C VAL A 103 -14.37 5.70 8.72
N LYS A 104 -13.90 4.53 8.28
CA LYS A 104 -14.28 3.23 8.85
C LYS A 104 -13.87 3.11 10.32
N LEU A 105 -12.68 3.59 10.68
CA LEU A 105 -12.19 3.60 12.06
C LEU A 105 -13.04 4.52 12.95
N ASN A 106 -13.30 5.75 12.50
CA ASN A 106 -14.13 6.72 13.20
C ASN A 106 -15.55 6.19 13.43
N LYS A 107 -16.11 5.46 12.46
CA LYS A 107 -17.41 4.80 12.61
C LYS A 107 -17.41 3.70 13.68
N LEU A 108 -16.31 2.97 13.85
CA LEU A 108 -16.17 2.00 14.94
C LEU A 108 -16.00 2.72 16.29
N ILE A 109 -15.21 3.78 16.33
CA ILE A 109 -15.01 4.60 17.53
C ILE A 109 -16.35 5.18 18.00
N SER A 110 -17.13 5.80 17.11
CA SER A 110 -18.44 6.36 17.46
C SER A 110 -19.45 5.29 17.86
N LYS A 111 -19.36 4.09 17.28
CA LYS A 111 -20.21 2.97 17.68
C LYS A 111 -19.98 2.53 19.13
N TYR A 112 -18.73 2.54 19.60
CA TYR A 112 -18.36 2.04 20.93
C TYR A 112 -18.02 3.14 21.94
N SER A 113 -18.08 4.42 21.55
CA SER A 113 -17.72 5.56 22.42
C SER A 113 -18.59 5.65 23.67
N ASP A 114 -19.85 5.28 23.55
CA ASP A 114 -20.86 5.49 24.59
C ASP A 114 -20.92 4.35 25.61
N TYR A 115 -20.17 3.26 25.37
CA TYR A 115 -20.12 2.08 26.23
C TYR A 115 -19.36 2.38 27.53
N THR A 116 -19.79 1.76 28.63
CA THR A 116 -19.09 1.91 29.92
C THR A 116 -17.73 1.19 29.90
N LEU A 117 -16.82 1.55 30.81
CA LEU A 117 -15.51 0.88 30.90
C LEU A 117 -15.66 -0.63 31.16
N GLU A 118 -16.65 -1.02 31.96
CA GLU A 118 -16.98 -2.44 32.22
C GLU A 118 -17.45 -3.15 30.95
N ASP A 119 -18.34 -2.53 30.18
CA ASP A 119 -18.82 -3.10 28.92
C ASP A 119 -17.69 -3.23 27.89
N LEU A 120 -16.78 -2.27 27.84
CA LEU A 120 -15.60 -2.32 26.97
C LEU A 120 -14.66 -3.47 27.36
N HIS A 121 -14.43 -3.72 28.65
CA HIS A 121 -13.67 -4.89 29.11
C HIS A 121 -14.34 -6.21 28.74
N LYS A 122 -15.68 -6.33 28.88
CA LYS A 122 -16.43 -7.52 28.45
C LYS A 122 -16.29 -7.73 26.94
N LEU A 123 -16.43 -6.67 26.15
CA LEU A 123 -16.25 -6.72 24.70
C LEU A 123 -14.82 -7.11 24.33
N LYS A 124 -13.80 -6.58 25.02
CA LYS A 124 -12.40 -6.95 24.80
C LYS A 124 -12.21 -8.46 24.94
N ILE A 125 -12.68 -9.06 26.03
CA ILE A 125 -12.58 -10.51 26.25
C ILE A 125 -13.26 -11.30 25.11
N ILE A 126 -14.45 -10.89 24.68
CA ILE A 126 -15.18 -11.54 23.58
C ILE A 126 -14.38 -11.47 22.27
N TYR A 127 -13.85 -10.30 21.92
CA TYR A 127 -13.11 -10.12 20.68
C TYR A 127 -11.72 -10.78 20.72
N GLU A 128 -11.10 -10.89 21.90
CA GLU A 128 -9.87 -11.65 22.14
C GLU A 128 -10.09 -13.15 21.92
N SER A 129 -11.12 -13.71 22.55
CA SER A 129 -11.50 -15.12 22.34
C SER A 129 -11.80 -15.41 20.87
N ARG A 130 -12.52 -14.53 20.17
CA ARG A 130 -12.78 -14.68 18.73
C ARG A 130 -11.52 -14.61 17.88
N GLU A 131 -10.54 -13.81 18.26
CA GLU A 131 -9.26 -13.74 17.56
C GLU A 131 -8.47 -15.04 17.74
N GLU A 132 -8.50 -15.64 18.92
CA GLU A 132 -7.89 -16.95 19.19
C GLU A 132 -8.57 -18.07 18.41
N ASP A 133 -9.90 -18.12 18.41
CA ASP A 133 -10.68 -19.06 17.58
C ASP A 133 -10.31 -18.89 16.10
N ASN A 134 -10.22 -17.65 15.62
CA ASN A 134 -9.82 -17.38 14.24
C ASN A 134 -8.37 -17.82 13.94
N LYS A 135 -7.44 -17.73 14.90
CA LYS A 135 -6.08 -18.27 14.71
C LYS A 135 -6.13 -19.79 14.53
N GLN A 136 -6.93 -20.50 15.34
CA GLN A 136 -7.09 -21.95 15.21
C GLN A 136 -7.73 -22.34 13.86
N VAL A 137 -8.80 -21.66 13.46
CA VAL A 137 -9.45 -21.92 12.16
C VAL A 137 -8.52 -21.59 10.99
N GLY A 138 -7.74 -20.51 11.08
CA GLY A 138 -6.71 -20.17 10.09
C GLY A 138 -5.65 -21.26 9.95
N ILE A 139 -5.19 -21.83 11.05
CA ILE A 139 -4.28 -22.98 11.06
C ILE A 139 -4.91 -24.19 10.36
N ILE A 140 -6.16 -24.54 10.71
CA ILE A 140 -6.89 -25.66 10.08
C ILE A 140 -7.04 -25.45 8.57
N ILE A 141 -7.37 -24.23 8.13
CA ILE A 141 -7.46 -23.87 6.70
C ILE A 141 -6.14 -24.16 5.97
N VAL A 142 -5.00 -23.79 6.56
CA VAL A 142 -3.67 -24.03 5.97
C VAL A 142 -3.38 -25.53 5.88
N PHE A 143 -3.66 -26.29 6.94
CA PHE A 143 -3.43 -27.74 6.97
C PHE A 143 -4.35 -28.54 6.03
N ILE A 144 -5.57 -28.07 5.77
CA ILE A 144 -6.49 -28.71 4.82
C ILE A 144 -6.21 -28.25 3.38
N GLY A 145 -5.89 -26.97 3.17
CA GLY A 145 -5.71 -26.37 1.85
C GLY A 145 -4.43 -26.79 1.12
N ILE A 146 -3.32 -27.00 1.84
CA ILE A 146 -2.04 -27.40 1.24
C ILE A 146 -2.11 -28.82 0.61
N PRO A 147 -2.60 -29.87 1.32
CA PRO A 147 -2.74 -31.21 0.74
C PRO A 147 -3.67 -31.24 -0.48
N ILE A 148 -4.77 -30.48 -0.46
CA ILE A 148 -5.71 -30.39 -1.58
C ILE A 148 -5.03 -29.78 -2.80
N SER A 149 -4.26 -28.70 -2.62
CA SER A 149 -3.54 -28.02 -3.71
C SER A 149 -2.45 -28.92 -4.34
N ILE A 150 -1.77 -29.75 -3.54
CA ILE A 150 -0.72 -30.66 -4.00
C ILE A 150 -1.32 -31.92 -4.66
N SER A 151 -2.48 -32.40 -4.20
CA SER A 151 -3.11 -33.63 -4.71
C SER A 151 -3.89 -33.41 -6.02
N LEU A 152 -4.32 -32.17 -6.27
CA LEU A 152 -5.16 -31.82 -7.43
C LEU A 152 -4.50 -32.08 -8.80
N PRO A 153 -3.21 -31.74 -9.05
CA PRO A 153 -2.55 -32.03 -10.32
C PRO A 153 -2.45 -33.53 -10.60
N LEU A 154 -2.29 -34.34 -9.55
CA LEU A 154 -2.21 -35.80 -9.65
C LEU A 154 -3.57 -36.40 -10.02
N VAL A 155 -4.65 -35.95 -9.37
CA VAL A 155 -6.02 -36.34 -9.69
C VAL A 155 -6.40 -35.91 -11.12
N ASN A 156 -6.00 -34.70 -11.52
CA ASN A 156 -6.24 -34.20 -12.87
C ASN A 156 -5.52 -35.03 -13.95
N SER A 157 -4.27 -35.43 -13.69
CA SER A 157 -3.50 -36.34 -14.57
C SER A 157 -4.14 -37.73 -14.70
N MET A 158 -4.76 -38.25 -13.64
CA MET A 158 -5.51 -39.52 -13.67
C MET A 158 -6.82 -39.40 -14.45
N VAL A 159 -7.56 -38.30 -14.30
CA VAL A 159 -8.84 -38.04 -15.00
C VAL A 159 -8.64 -37.81 -16.49
N MET A 160 -7.56 -37.12 -16.90
CA MET A 160 -7.27 -36.86 -18.32
C MET A 160 -6.94 -38.15 -19.11
N LYS A 161 -6.56 -39.25 -18.44
CA LYS A 161 -6.34 -40.56 -19.07
C LYS A 161 -7.64 -41.35 -19.35
N GLY A 162 -8.78 -40.92 -18.80
CA GLY A 162 -10.10 -41.52 -19.04
C GLY A 162 -11.16 -40.42 -19.07
N SER A 163 -11.36 -39.83 -20.25
CA SER A 163 -12.16 -38.62 -20.48
C SER A 163 -13.49 -38.56 -19.71
N VAL A 164 -13.54 -37.75 -18.65
CA VAL A 164 -14.79 -37.32 -18.00
C VAL A 164 -14.67 -35.85 -17.60
N ILE A 165 -15.21 -34.97 -18.45
CA ILE A 165 -15.29 -33.51 -18.25
C ILE A 165 -15.99 -33.15 -16.92
N SER A 166 -16.86 -34.03 -16.41
CA SER A 166 -17.56 -33.87 -15.12
C SER A 166 -16.64 -33.91 -13.89
N ALA A 167 -15.55 -34.68 -13.93
CA ALA A 167 -14.60 -34.78 -12.83
C ALA A 167 -13.73 -33.52 -12.70
N LEU A 168 -13.31 -32.96 -13.84
CA LEU A 168 -12.62 -31.67 -13.92
C LEU A 168 -13.45 -30.52 -13.34
N ALA A 169 -14.74 -30.45 -13.70
CA ALA A 169 -15.65 -29.43 -13.19
C ALA A 169 -15.86 -29.54 -11.66
N SER A 170 -15.97 -30.77 -11.15
CA SER A 170 -16.17 -31.05 -9.71
C SER A 170 -14.95 -30.66 -8.87
N SER A 171 -13.74 -30.96 -9.35
CA SER A 171 -12.49 -30.53 -8.72
C SER A 171 -12.32 -29.01 -8.73
N PHE A 172 -12.72 -28.34 -9.81
CA PHE A 172 -12.71 -26.86 -9.89
C PHE A 172 -13.67 -26.23 -8.87
N LEU A 173 -14.90 -26.72 -8.78
CA LEU A 173 -15.91 -26.22 -7.82
C LEU A 173 -15.44 -26.34 -6.37
N LEU A 174 -14.78 -27.45 -6.02
CA LEU A 174 -14.27 -27.67 -4.66
C LEU A 174 -13.15 -26.68 -4.31
N VAL A 175 -12.21 -26.45 -5.23
CA VAL A 175 -11.08 -25.54 -5.01
C VAL A 175 -11.53 -24.08 -4.97
N PHE A 176 -12.42 -23.66 -5.87
CA PHE A 176 -13.01 -22.32 -5.83
C PHE A 176 -13.86 -22.11 -4.58
N GLY A 177 -14.63 -23.12 -4.16
CA GLY A 177 -15.44 -23.08 -2.94
C GLY A 177 -14.59 -22.90 -1.67
N ILE A 178 -13.53 -23.69 -1.53
CA ILE A 178 -12.60 -23.59 -0.41
C ILE A 178 -11.86 -22.25 -0.46
N GLY A 179 -11.38 -21.81 -1.63
CA GLY A 179 -10.71 -20.53 -1.79
C GLY A 179 -11.59 -19.34 -1.40
N ALA A 180 -12.86 -19.34 -1.81
CA ALA A 180 -13.83 -18.31 -1.43
C ALA A 180 -14.11 -18.31 0.08
N ALA A 181 -14.25 -19.48 0.70
CA ALA A 181 -14.42 -19.61 2.15
C ALA A 181 -13.21 -19.07 2.92
N CYS A 182 -11.99 -19.37 2.46
CA CYS A 182 -10.75 -18.86 3.03
C CYS A 182 -10.64 -17.33 2.92
N PHE A 183 -11.03 -16.77 1.78
CA PHE A 183 -11.03 -15.34 1.55
C PHE A 183 -12.04 -14.61 2.46
N LEU A 184 -13.26 -15.12 2.56
CA LEU A 184 -14.28 -14.58 3.46
C LEU A 184 -13.86 -14.66 4.93
N PHE A 185 -13.25 -15.78 5.31
CA PHE A 185 -12.69 -15.97 6.63
C PHE A 185 -11.60 -14.94 6.95
N SER A 186 -10.66 -14.70 6.02
CA SER A 186 -9.62 -13.68 6.14
C SER A 186 -10.20 -12.27 6.32
N ILE A 187 -11.21 -11.90 5.53
CA ILE A 187 -11.92 -10.62 5.68
C ILE A 187 -12.56 -10.51 7.06
N ASN A 188 -13.23 -11.57 7.53
CA ASN A 188 -13.87 -11.57 8.85
C ASN A 188 -12.83 -11.42 9.96
N ASN A 189 -11.70 -12.12 9.87
CA ASN A 189 -10.61 -12.02 10.84
C ASN A 189 -10.04 -10.61 10.93
N MET A 190 -9.79 -9.95 9.79
CA MET A 190 -9.35 -8.55 9.77
C MET A 190 -10.33 -7.60 10.47
N ARG A 191 -11.65 -7.83 10.35
CA ARG A 191 -12.66 -7.01 11.05
C ARG A 191 -12.62 -7.22 12.57
N VAL A 192 -12.44 -8.46 13.02
CA VAL A 192 -12.31 -8.80 14.46
C VAL A 192 -11.10 -8.08 15.05
N ILE A 193 -9.93 -8.19 14.40
CA ILE A 193 -8.69 -7.55 14.86
C ILE A 193 -8.82 -6.02 14.90
N LYS A 194 -9.37 -5.39 13.85
CA LYS A 194 -9.59 -3.93 13.82
C LYS A 194 -10.52 -3.48 14.95
N THR A 195 -11.60 -4.23 15.21
CA THR A 195 -12.56 -3.90 16.27
C THR A 195 -11.94 -4.02 17.66
N ARG A 196 -11.16 -5.08 17.92
CA ARG A 196 -10.42 -5.26 19.17
C ARG A 196 -9.52 -4.06 19.46
N LYS A 197 -8.70 -3.64 18.48
CA LYS A 197 -7.82 -2.47 18.62
C LYS A 197 -8.57 -1.19 18.97
N VAL A 198 -9.75 -0.97 18.38
CA VAL A 198 -10.60 0.18 18.73
C VAL A 198 -11.08 0.11 20.17
N ILE A 199 -11.50 -1.07 20.63
CA ILE A 199 -11.92 -1.27 22.02
C ILE A 199 -10.75 -1.00 22.97
N ASP A 200 -9.55 -1.50 22.67
CA ASP A 200 -8.33 -1.23 23.46
C ASP A 200 -8.03 0.27 23.56
N MET A 201 -8.11 1.00 22.44
CA MET A 201 -7.93 2.46 22.43
C MET A 201 -8.97 3.19 23.28
N LEU A 202 -10.23 2.74 23.27
CA LEU A 202 -11.30 3.36 24.07
C LEU A 202 -11.16 3.06 25.56
N ILE A 203 -10.66 1.87 25.91
CA ILE A 203 -10.31 1.51 27.28
C ILE A 203 -9.21 2.45 27.78
N ASP A 204 -8.09 2.56 27.05
CA ASP A 204 -6.96 3.42 27.42
C ASP A 204 -7.38 4.89 27.61
N LYS A 205 -8.27 5.38 26.75
CA LYS A 205 -8.81 6.75 26.86
C LYS A 205 -9.69 6.95 28.10
N LYS A 206 -10.40 5.92 28.56
CA LYS A 206 -11.32 5.99 29.71
C LYS A 206 -10.68 5.57 31.02
N THR A 207 -9.54 4.88 30.98
CA THR A 207 -8.77 4.57 32.19
C THR A 207 -8.15 5.84 32.75
N PRO A 208 -8.36 6.15 34.05
CA PRO A 208 -7.73 7.30 34.68
C PRO A 208 -6.20 7.12 34.65
N LYS A 209 -5.49 8.14 34.15
CA LYS A 209 -4.03 8.18 34.22
C LYS A 209 -3.60 8.46 35.66
N PRO A 210 -2.50 7.84 36.13
CA PRO A 210 -1.98 8.03 37.48
C PRO A 210 -1.59 9.48 37.77
#